data_AF-A0A5C9CC54-F1
#
_entry.id   AF-A0A5C9CC54-F1
#
_cell.length_a   1.000
_cell.length_b   1.000
_cell.length_c   1.000
_cell.angle_alpha   90.00
_cell.angle_beta   90.00
_cell.angle_gamma   90.00
#
_symmetry.space_group_name_H-M   'P 1'
#
loop_
_entity.id
_entity.type
_entity.pdbx_description
1 polymer ?
#
loop_
_entity_poly.entity_id
_entity_poly.type
_entity_poly.pdbx_seq_one_letter_code
_entity_poly.pdbx_strand_id
1 'polypeptide(L)'
;MPETFTTQDSVARTSWNRRQVLAAVGTAAGALAVPREASAAPAAGNKCFVRVAAVSYGTPFHDHQTKGVNLTALRDMTAKVAKDRPDFICYPEICTCGAGGFEKGLQIAPELAPYVAEVSKIAREFNTAIIAPFIERQGTRRFNSVPIVDRQGKLVLVYRKNYPTIGELEMGITPGHEVPVADCDGVRVGATVCFDLNFDHVAVELERQKAQLIFWPSMYWGGALLQHWAMRYGFVMAAAYGAESCIVDMNGRYLAKIGNDTLKVRQGYLPPWAIADINVNRELFHLDDNQKHFVAMREKYGPDLDIEVEEPEGYFLLASRRPDLTVETIAAEFHLETLRDYLARSVKLRNERLKR
;
A
#
# COMPACT_ATOMS: atom_id res chain seq x y z
N MET A 1 -22.93 59.10 -20.35
CA MET A 1 -21.99 60.01 -19.68
C MET A 1 -22.11 59.72 -18.19
N PRO A 2 -21.09 59.11 -17.56
CA PRO A 2 -21.25 58.48 -16.26
C PRO A 2 -20.95 59.45 -15.12
N GLU A 3 -21.74 59.37 -14.05
CA GLU A 3 -21.37 59.92 -12.75
C GLU A 3 -20.93 58.79 -11.82
N THR A 4 -19.83 59.08 -11.14
CA THR A 4 -18.97 58.24 -10.34
C THR A 4 -19.62 57.76 -9.04
N PHE A 5 -19.63 56.44 -8.81
CA PHE A 5 -19.83 55.86 -7.48
C PHE A 5 -18.46 55.66 -6.82
N THR A 6 -18.21 56.41 -5.75
CA THR A 6 -17.13 56.20 -4.80
C THR A 6 -17.54 55.13 -3.79
N THR A 7 -16.74 54.06 -3.68
CA THR A 7 -16.81 53.10 -2.57
C THR A 7 -15.56 53.22 -1.72
N GLN A 8 -15.74 53.71 -0.50
CA GLN A 8 -14.86 53.45 0.63
C GLN A 8 -15.53 52.32 1.44
N ASP A 9 -14.88 51.16 1.56
CA ASP A 9 -14.41 50.70 2.87
C ASP A 9 -13.69 49.33 2.85
N SER A 10 -12.54 49.35 3.53
CA SER A 10 -11.85 48.30 4.29
C SER A 10 -11.59 46.91 3.67
N VAL A 11 -10.39 46.75 3.12
CA VAL A 11 -9.70 45.44 3.08
C VAL A 11 -8.58 45.46 4.11
N ALA A 12 -8.81 44.80 5.26
CA ALA A 12 -7.76 44.54 6.23
C ALA A 12 -6.79 43.49 5.68
N ARG A 13 -5.67 43.94 5.11
CA ARG A 13 -4.53 43.09 4.72
C ARG A 13 -3.73 42.70 5.97
N THR A 14 -3.94 41.51 6.49
CA THR A 14 -3.00 40.88 7.44
C THR A 14 -1.90 40.17 6.65
N SER A 15 -0.82 40.90 6.36
CA SER A 15 0.41 40.35 5.81
C SER A 15 1.25 39.76 6.94
N TRP A 16 1.44 38.43 6.94
CA TRP A 16 2.39 37.78 7.83
C TRP A 16 3.80 37.92 7.27
N ASN A 17 4.68 38.56 8.04
CA ASN A 17 6.05 38.84 7.67
C ASN A 17 6.91 37.55 7.72
N ARG A 18 7.78 37.37 6.71
CA ARG A 18 8.54 36.15 6.38
C ARG A 18 9.59 35.72 7.43
N ARG A 19 9.63 36.35 8.61
CA ARG A 19 10.59 36.09 9.71
C ARG A 19 9.96 35.50 10.99
N GLN A 20 8.65 35.23 11.01
CA GLN A 20 7.99 34.58 12.17
C GLN A 20 7.62 33.09 11.94
N VAL A 21 7.97 32.51 10.79
CA VAL A 21 7.70 31.09 10.45
C VAL A 21 8.89 30.16 10.80
N LEU A 22 10.00 30.67 11.33
CA LEU A 22 11.24 29.89 11.54
C LEU A 22 11.67 29.71 13.01
N ALA A 23 10.79 29.88 13.99
CA ALA A 23 11.13 29.72 15.41
C ALA A 23 10.11 28.88 16.22
N ALA A 24 9.54 27.83 15.61
CA ALA A 24 8.70 26.84 16.31
C ALA A 24 9.13 25.39 16.01
N VAL A 25 10.38 25.19 15.58
CA VAL A 25 11.01 23.88 15.42
C VAL A 25 12.28 23.87 16.26
N GLY A 26 12.14 23.55 17.54
CA GLY A 26 13.25 23.58 18.48
C GLY A 26 12.90 22.94 19.82
N THR A 27 13.36 21.70 19.97
CA THR A 27 13.72 21.04 21.25
C THR A 27 12.61 20.75 22.27
N ALA A 28 12.11 19.51 22.26
CA ALA A 28 12.27 18.58 23.38
C ALA A 28 11.58 17.23 23.07
N ALA A 29 12.36 16.22 22.70
CA ALA A 29 11.97 14.81 22.88
C ALA A 29 13.25 14.02 23.18
N GLY A 30 13.38 13.57 24.43
CA GLY A 30 14.45 12.68 24.85
C GLY A 30 14.32 11.35 24.14
N ALA A 31 15.34 11.01 23.36
CA ALA A 31 15.44 9.71 22.71
C ALA A 31 15.78 8.64 23.76
N LEU A 32 14.80 7.82 24.13
CA LEU A 32 15.08 6.51 24.70
C LEU A 32 15.53 5.62 23.53
N ALA A 33 16.82 5.29 23.53
CA ALA A 33 17.43 4.41 22.56
C ALA A 33 16.81 3.00 22.66
N VAL A 34 16.12 2.57 21.61
CA VAL A 34 15.74 1.17 21.42
C VAL A 34 16.97 0.44 20.87
N PRO A 35 17.44 -0.67 21.47
CA PRO A 35 18.60 -1.38 20.96
C PRO A 35 18.32 -1.93 19.56
N ARG A 36 19.30 -1.76 18.68
CA ARG A 36 19.31 -2.30 17.32
C ARG A 36 19.61 -3.80 17.42
N GLU A 37 18.57 -4.63 17.46
CA GLU A 37 18.75 -6.08 17.30
C GLU A 37 19.28 -6.38 15.91
N ALA A 38 20.37 -7.15 15.88
CA ALA A 38 20.95 -7.68 14.67
C ALA A 38 19.91 -8.54 13.94
N SER A 39 19.74 -8.26 12.65
CA SER A 39 18.95 -9.06 11.72
C SER A 39 19.24 -10.55 11.89
N ALA A 40 18.29 -11.29 12.45
CA ALA A 40 18.36 -12.73 12.51
C ALA A 40 18.43 -13.31 11.09
N ALA A 41 19.25 -14.36 10.91
CA ALA A 41 19.32 -15.15 9.69
C ALA A 41 17.93 -15.69 9.31
N PRO A 42 17.64 -15.90 8.00
CA PRO A 42 16.29 -16.19 7.54
C PRO A 42 15.74 -17.46 8.16
N ALA A 43 14.56 -17.34 8.76
CA ALA A 43 13.79 -18.44 9.30
C ALA A 43 13.38 -19.41 8.17
N ALA A 44 13.27 -20.70 8.50
CA ALA A 44 12.93 -21.77 7.59
C ALA A 44 11.68 -21.49 6.74
N GLY A 45 11.82 -21.60 5.42
CA GLY A 45 10.71 -21.73 4.47
C GLY A 45 10.31 -20.48 3.68
N ASN A 46 11.23 -19.58 3.32
CA ASN A 46 10.91 -18.40 2.50
C ASN A 46 10.29 -18.81 1.15
N LYS A 47 9.02 -18.48 0.95
CA LYS A 47 8.41 -18.58 -0.38
C LYS A 47 9.03 -17.50 -1.26
N CYS A 48 9.55 -17.87 -2.43
CA CYS A 48 9.91 -16.89 -3.45
C CYS A 48 8.68 -16.20 -4.03
N PHE A 49 7.53 -16.87 -4.06
CA PHE A 49 6.32 -16.36 -4.69
C PHE A 49 5.17 -16.31 -3.69
N VAL A 50 4.40 -15.22 -3.77
CA VAL A 50 3.09 -15.11 -3.11
C VAL A 50 2.01 -14.83 -4.13
N ARG A 51 0.84 -15.42 -3.92
CA ARG A 51 -0.33 -15.19 -4.77
C ARG A 51 -1.23 -14.14 -4.15
N VAL A 52 -1.50 -13.06 -4.86
CA VAL A 52 -2.32 -11.95 -4.35
C VAL A 52 -3.57 -11.81 -5.20
N ALA A 53 -4.73 -11.65 -4.55
CA ALA A 53 -5.99 -11.31 -5.18
C ALA A 53 -6.47 -9.93 -4.73
N ALA A 54 -6.89 -9.09 -5.68
CA ALA A 54 -7.55 -7.81 -5.44
C ALA A 54 -8.97 -7.87 -6.00
N VAL A 55 -9.96 -7.71 -5.13
CA VAL A 55 -11.36 -8.02 -5.43
C VAL A 55 -12.12 -6.74 -5.82
N SER A 56 -12.86 -6.79 -6.93
CA SER A 56 -13.87 -5.79 -7.29
C SER A 56 -15.23 -6.21 -6.75
N TYR A 57 -15.45 -6.00 -5.45
CA TYR A 57 -16.69 -6.40 -4.78
C TYR A 57 -17.11 -5.41 -3.69
N GLY A 58 -18.40 -5.07 -3.67
CA GLY A 58 -19.04 -4.41 -2.54
C GLY A 58 -19.95 -5.39 -1.81
N THR A 59 -19.94 -5.38 -0.48
CA THR A 59 -20.89 -6.21 0.28
C THR A 59 -22.24 -5.51 0.34
N PRO A 60 -23.35 -6.26 0.51
CA PRO A 60 -24.62 -5.68 0.93
C PRO A 60 -24.47 -4.90 2.24
N PHE A 61 -25.35 -3.91 2.45
CA PHE A 61 -25.35 -3.12 3.67
C PHE A 61 -25.75 -3.98 4.88
N HIS A 62 -25.03 -3.82 5.99
CA HIS A 62 -25.37 -4.42 7.28
C HIS A 62 -25.06 -3.45 8.42
N ASP A 63 -25.91 -3.44 9.45
CA ASP A 63 -25.70 -2.62 10.66
C ASP A 63 -24.78 -3.35 11.65
N HIS A 64 -23.47 -3.12 11.50
CA HIS A 64 -22.44 -3.76 12.30
C HIS A 64 -22.38 -3.28 13.75
N GLN A 65 -23.04 -2.17 14.07
CA GLN A 65 -23.06 -1.61 15.41
C GLN A 65 -24.21 -2.17 16.24
N THR A 66 -25.45 -2.05 15.74
CA THR A 66 -26.63 -2.42 16.54
C THR A 66 -27.01 -3.89 16.41
N LYS A 67 -26.66 -4.53 15.28
CA LYS A 67 -27.00 -5.94 15.01
C LYS A 67 -25.79 -6.87 15.12
N GLY A 68 -24.67 -6.37 15.65
CA GLY A 68 -23.40 -7.08 15.71
C GLY A 68 -22.71 -7.17 14.34
N VAL A 69 -21.41 -7.45 14.36
CA VAL A 69 -20.62 -7.59 13.14
C VAL A 69 -21.07 -8.85 12.38
N ASN A 70 -21.53 -8.69 11.14
CA ASN A 70 -21.86 -9.80 10.25
C ASN A 70 -21.06 -9.68 8.95
N LEU A 71 -20.16 -10.62 8.69
CA LEU A 71 -19.31 -10.65 7.50
C LEU A 71 -19.64 -11.82 6.55
N THR A 72 -20.88 -12.34 6.56
CA THR A 72 -21.28 -13.48 5.71
C THR A 72 -21.06 -13.20 4.22
N ALA A 73 -21.40 -12.00 3.73
CA ALA A 73 -21.16 -11.65 2.33
C ALA A 73 -19.67 -11.59 1.96
N LEU A 74 -18.83 -11.07 2.87
CA LEU A 74 -17.38 -11.09 2.72
C LEU A 74 -16.85 -12.53 2.68
N ARG A 75 -17.32 -13.38 3.61
CA ARG A 75 -17.01 -14.81 3.72
C ARG A 75 -17.37 -15.55 2.43
N ASP A 76 -18.57 -15.32 1.88
CA ASP A 76 -19.03 -16.00 0.67
C ASP A 76 -18.27 -15.56 -0.58
N MET A 77 -17.87 -14.28 -0.66
CA MET A 77 -16.95 -13.84 -1.70
C MET A 77 -15.56 -14.47 -1.50
N THR A 78 -15.05 -14.50 -0.26
CA THR A 78 -13.77 -15.13 0.08
C THR A 78 -13.75 -16.59 -0.36
N ALA A 79 -14.84 -17.34 -0.13
CA ALA A 79 -14.98 -18.73 -0.55
C ALA A 79 -14.84 -18.92 -2.08
N LYS A 80 -15.26 -17.93 -2.87
CA LYS A 80 -15.11 -17.96 -4.34
C LYS A 80 -13.67 -17.68 -4.75
N VAL A 81 -13.07 -16.62 -4.21
CA VAL A 81 -11.69 -16.21 -4.52
C VAL A 81 -10.68 -17.27 -4.04
N ALA A 82 -10.96 -17.92 -2.90
CA ALA A 82 -10.11 -18.97 -2.32
C ALA A 82 -9.89 -20.18 -3.25
N LYS A 83 -10.74 -20.37 -4.26
CA LYS A 83 -10.55 -21.42 -5.28
C LYS A 83 -9.26 -21.23 -6.08
N ASP A 84 -8.82 -19.98 -6.24
CA ASP A 84 -7.56 -19.64 -6.91
C ASP A 84 -6.34 -19.70 -5.97
N ARG A 85 -6.58 -20.02 -4.68
CA ARG A 85 -5.58 -20.22 -3.61
C ARG A 85 -4.65 -19.02 -3.38
N PRO A 86 -5.16 -17.80 -3.20
CA PRO A 86 -4.32 -16.66 -2.87
C PRO A 86 -3.74 -16.77 -1.44
N ASP A 87 -2.50 -16.32 -1.27
CA ASP A 87 -1.92 -16.05 0.04
C ASP A 87 -2.55 -14.80 0.67
N PHE A 88 -2.92 -13.80 -0.14
CA PHE A 88 -3.54 -12.54 0.30
C PHE A 88 -4.76 -12.16 -0.52
N ILE A 89 -5.84 -11.71 0.14
CA ILE A 89 -7.04 -11.16 -0.50
C ILE A 89 -7.30 -9.74 0.00
N CYS A 90 -7.32 -8.79 -0.94
CA CYS A 90 -7.61 -7.39 -0.68
C CYS A 90 -8.99 -7.00 -1.20
N TYR A 91 -9.79 -6.38 -0.34
CA TYR A 91 -11.12 -5.88 -0.66
C TYR A 91 -11.14 -4.36 -0.81
N PRO A 92 -12.14 -3.79 -1.53
CA PRO A 92 -12.24 -2.35 -1.73
C PRO A 92 -12.40 -1.55 -0.44
N GLU A 93 -12.14 -0.24 -0.56
CA GLU A 93 -12.31 0.71 0.54
C GLU A 93 -13.74 0.65 1.09
N ILE A 94 -13.84 0.64 2.42
CA ILE A 94 -15.08 0.57 3.20
C ILE A 94 -16.07 -0.52 2.73
N CYS A 95 -15.58 -1.61 2.15
CA CYS A 95 -16.41 -2.59 1.43
C CYS A 95 -17.52 -3.22 2.28
N THR A 96 -17.35 -3.27 3.60
CA THR A 96 -18.32 -3.86 4.55
C THR A 96 -19.39 -2.88 5.03
N CYS A 97 -19.19 -1.58 4.85
CA CYS A 97 -20.13 -0.54 5.30
C CYS A 97 -20.62 0.39 4.18
N GLY A 98 -20.04 0.30 2.97
CA GLY A 98 -20.27 1.26 1.88
C GLY A 98 -21.65 1.21 1.21
N ALA A 99 -22.32 0.05 1.18
CA ALA A 99 -23.55 -0.13 0.39
C ALA A 99 -24.78 0.68 0.89
N GLY A 100 -24.72 1.28 2.08
CA GLY A 100 -25.76 2.18 2.59
C GLY A 100 -25.52 3.66 2.30
N GLY A 101 -24.39 3.99 1.67
CA GLY A 101 -23.86 5.34 1.62
C GLY A 101 -22.94 5.64 2.81
N PHE A 102 -22.03 6.60 2.62
CA PHE A 102 -20.98 6.92 3.58
C PHE A 102 -21.52 7.35 4.95
N GLU A 103 -22.53 8.24 4.97
CA GLU A 103 -23.16 8.74 6.20
C GLU A 103 -23.75 7.62 7.05
N LYS A 104 -24.46 6.67 6.44
CA LYS A 104 -24.99 5.51 7.16
C LYS A 104 -23.86 4.67 7.73
N GLY A 105 -22.81 4.42 6.93
CA GLY A 105 -21.61 3.71 7.38
C GLY A 105 -20.98 4.32 8.64
N LEU A 106 -20.94 5.66 8.75
CA LEU A 106 -20.43 6.35 9.94
C LEU A 106 -21.30 6.09 11.19
N GLN A 107 -22.61 6.05 11.03
CA GLN A 107 -23.57 5.87 12.13
C GLN A 107 -23.51 4.46 12.73
N ILE A 108 -23.17 3.47 11.92
CA ILE A 108 -23.18 2.03 12.28
C ILE A 108 -21.78 1.39 12.33
N ALA A 109 -20.74 2.22 12.38
CA ALA A 109 -19.35 1.79 12.41
C ALA A 109 -19.05 0.90 13.65
N PRO A 110 -18.54 -0.33 13.46
CA PRO A 110 -18.15 -1.19 14.57
C PRO A 110 -16.78 -0.79 15.15
N GLU A 111 -16.48 -1.33 16.32
CA GLU A 111 -15.14 -1.23 16.89
C GLU A 111 -14.20 -2.24 16.25
N LEU A 112 -12.89 -1.95 16.29
CA LEU A 112 -11.86 -2.76 15.65
C LEU A 112 -11.87 -4.22 16.14
N ALA A 113 -11.88 -4.44 17.45
CA ALA A 113 -11.75 -5.79 18.02
C ALA A 113 -12.86 -6.77 17.55
N PRO A 114 -14.16 -6.47 17.68
CA PRO A 114 -15.21 -7.37 17.18
C PRO A 114 -15.17 -7.52 15.66
N TYR A 115 -14.79 -6.47 14.92
CA TYR A 115 -14.66 -6.56 13.47
C TYR A 115 -13.54 -7.52 13.05
N VAL A 116 -12.34 -7.33 13.61
CA VAL A 116 -11.17 -8.19 13.37
C VAL A 116 -11.45 -9.63 13.80
N ALA A 117 -12.21 -9.86 14.88
CA ALA A 117 -12.57 -11.21 15.29
C ALA A 117 -13.35 -11.97 14.21
N GLU A 118 -14.29 -11.33 13.51
CA GLU A 118 -15.01 -11.94 12.39
C GLU A 118 -14.11 -12.13 11.17
N VAL A 119 -13.29 -11.14 10.80
CA VAL A 119 -12.30 -11.28 9.71
C VAL A 119 -11.34 -12.45 9.98
N SER A 120 -10.90 -12.61 11.23
CA SER A 120 -9.99 -13.67 11.66
C SER A 120 -10.59 -15.07 11.51
N LYS A 121 -11.91 -15.22 11.71
CA LYS A 121 -12.59 -16.51 11.46
C LYS A 121 -12.53 -16.86 9.98
N ILE A 122 -12.80 -15.90 9.11
CA ILE A 122 -12.78 -16.08 7.65
C ILE A 122 -11.36 -16.39 7.17
N ALA A 123 -10.35 -15.68 7.67
CA ALA A 123 -8.95 -15.89 7.33
C ALA A 123 -8.49 -17.32 7.64
N ARG A 124 -8.82 -17.84 8.84
CA ARG A 124 -8.56 -19.23 9.24
C ARG A 124 -9.33 -20.24 8.41
N GLU A 125 -10.60 -19.96 8.13
CA GLU A 125 -11.47 -20.86 7.37
C GLU A 125 -10.91 -21.13 5.98
N PHE A 126 -10.38 -20.11 5.31
CA PHE A 126 -9.86 -20.23 3.94
C PHE A 126 -8.33 -20.26 3.85
N ASN A 127 -7.62 -20.25 4.99
CA ASN A 127 -6.16 -20.26 5.08
C ASN A 127 -5.51 -19.19 4.18
N THR A 128 -5.98 -17.95 4.29
CA THR A 128 -5.53 -16.80 3.50
C THR A 128 -5.51 -15.53 4.35
N ALA A 129 -4.57 -14.64 4.09
CA ALA A 129 -4.54 -13.32 4.74
C ALA A 129 -5.63 -12.43 4.12
N ILE A 130 -6.34 -11.68 4.97
CA ILE A 130 -7.48 -10.86 4.56
C ILE A 130 -7.23 -9.39 4.91
N ILE A 131 -7.44 -8.54 3.90
CA ILE A 131 -7.43 -7.10 4.00
C ILE A 131 -8.84 -6.61 3.68
N ALA A 132 -9.62 -6.32 4.73
CA ALA A 132 -11.04 -5.97 4.64
C ALA A 132 -11.30 -4.59 5.27
N PRO A 133 -11.21 -3.50 4.48
CA PRO A 133 -11.36 -2.14 4.99
C PRO A 133 -12.77 -1.83 5.45
N PHE A 134 -12.87 -0.98 6.46
CA PHE A 134 -14.13 -0.58 7.07
C PHE A 134 -14.02 0.81 7.70
N ILE A 135 -15.17 1.40 8.03
CA ILE A 135 -15.23 2.56 8.92
C ILE A 135 -15.11 2.03 10.36
N GLU A 136 -13.99 2.33 11.00
CA GLU A 136 -13.71 2.00 12.39
C GLU A 136 -14.29 3.05 13.32
N ARG A 137 -14.94 2.61 14.40
CA ARG A 137 -15.28 3.44 15.55
C ARG A 137 -14.27 3.28 16.67
N GLN A 138 -13.78 4.41 17.19
CA GLN A 138 -13.04 4.46 18.45
C GLN A 138 -13.57 5.60 19.33
N GLY A 139 -14.47 5.27 20.26
CA GLY A 139 -15.23 6.26 21.01
C GLY A 139 -16.05 7.16 20.08
N THR A 140 -15.85 8.47 20.16
CA THR A 140 -16.51 9.46 19.30
C THR A 140 -15.88 9.57 17.91
N ARG A 141 -14.66 9.06 17.71
CA ARG A 141 -13.92 9.18 16.45
C ARG A 141 -14.35 8.10 15.45
N ARG A 142 -14.19 8.43 14.16
CA ARG A 142 -14.40 7.52 13.04
C ARG A 142 -13.16 7.52 12.16
N PHE A 143 -12.68 6.36 11.76
CA PHE A 143 -11.49 6.22 10.91
C PHE A 143 -11.80 5.35 9.71
N ASN A 144 -11.30 5.73 8.53
CA ASN A 144 -11.26 4.83 7.39
C ASN A 144 -10.04 3.91 7.54
N SER A 145 -10.30 2.64 7.89
CA SER A 145 -9.29 1.74 8.44
C SER A 145 -9.12 0.47 7.64
N VAL A 146 -7.88 0.02 7.52
CA VAL A 146 -7.46 -1.17 6.80
C VAL A 146 -6.72 -2.10 7.76
N PRO A 147 -7.42 -3.06 8.39
CA PRO A 147 -6.76 -4.13 9.11
C PRO A 147 -6.17 -5.15 8.13
N ILE A 148 -4.95 -5.60 8.39
CA ILE A 148 -4.35 -6.77 7.74
C ILE A 148 -4.38 -7.92 8.74
N VAL A 149 -5.08 -8.99 8.41
CA VAL A 149 -5.19 -10.19 9.25
C VAL A 149 -4.52 -11.35 8.51
N ASP A 150 -3.57 -12.03 9.16
CA ASP A 150 -2.87 -13.17 8.55
C ASP A 150 -3.76 -14.42 8.43
N ARG A 151 -3.26 -15.45 7.74
CA ARG A 151 -4.01 -16.71 7.53
C ARG A 151 -4.29 -17.49 8.82
N GLN A 152 -3.56 -17.24 9.91
CA GLN A 152 -3.84 -17.79 11.24
C GLN A 152 -4.92 -16.99 11.98
N GLY A 153 -5.36 -15.87 11.40
CA GLY A 153 -6.36 -14.98 11.97
C GLY A 153 -5.80 -14.10 13.09
N LYS A 154 -4.51 -13.74 13.02
CA LYS A 154 -3.89 -12.74 13.88
C LYS A 154 -3.90 -11.39 13.16
N LEU A 155 -4.20 -10.33 13.90
CA LEU A 155 -4.07 -8.97 13.42
C LEU A 155 -2.57 -8.62 13.30
N VAL A 156 -2.13 -8.34 12.07
CA VAL A 156 -0.74 -8.00 11.76
C VAL A 156 -0.50 -6.51 11.95
N LEU A 157 -1.33 -5.67 11.33
CA LEU A 157 -1.31 -4.23 11.45
C LEU A 157 -2.69 -3.62 11.17
N VAL A 158 -2.85 -2.35 11.51
CA VAL A 158 -3.99 -1.53 11.10
C VAL A 158 -3.45 -0.23 10.53
N TYR A 159 -3.80 0.06 9.29
CA TYR A 159 -3.58 1.38 8.70
C TYR A 159 -4.86 2.20 8.82
N ARG A 160 -4.74 3.47 9.21
CA ARG A 160 -5.85 4.45 9.20
C ARG A 160 -5.50 5.51 8.16
N LYS A 161 -6.41 5.77 7.22
CA LYS A 161 -6.21 6.71 6.10
C LYS A 161 -5.63 8.05 6.57
N ASN A 162 -4.45 8.41 6.09
CA ASN A 162 -3.75 9.62 6.51
C ASN A 162 -4.35 10.88 5.88
N TYR A 163 -4.78 10.78 4.63
CA TYR A 163 -5.37 11.87 3.87
C TYR A 163 -6.80 11.52 3.47
N PRO A 164 -7.77 11.62 4.39
CA PRO A 164 -9.18 11.64 4.00
C PRO A 164 -9.45 12.80 3.04
N THR A 165 -10.36 12.57 2.09
CA THR A 165 -10.87 13.61 1.20
C THR A 165 -11.57 14.71 1.99
N ILE A 166 -11.75 15.87 1.35
CA ILE A 166 -12.47 17.01 1.96
C ILE A 166 -13.85 16.57 2.48
N GLY A 167 -14.61 15.84 1.66
CA GLY A 167 -15.93 15.34 2.07
C GLY A 167 -15.87 14.36 3.25
N GLU A 168 -14.87 13.47 3.30
CA GLU A 168 -14.67 12.59 4.46
C GLU A 168 -14.39 13.38 5.75
N LEU A 169 -13.55 14.42 5.67
CA LEU A 169 -13.24 15.30 6.80
C LEU A 169 -14.49 16.06 7.28
N GLU A 170 -15.26 16.65 6.34
CA GLU A 170 -16.50 17.36 6.64
C GLU A 170 -17.56 16.46 7.29
N MET A 171 -17.59 15.18 6.91
CA MET A 171 -18.45 14.16 7.52
C MET A 171 -17.90 13.60 8.85
N GLY A 172 -16.72 14.03 9.31
CA GLY A 172 -16.18 13.69 10.62
C GLY A 172 -15.24 12.48 10.67
N ILE A 173 -14.67 12.06 9.54
CA ILE A 173 -13.54 11.12 9.56
C ILE A 173 -12.33 11.80 10.21
N THR A 174 -11.76 11.11 11.18
CA THR A 174 -10.49 11.46 11.78
C THR A 174 -9.35 10.93 10.91
N PRO A 175 -8.37 11.77 10.53
CA PRO A 175 -7.15 11.33 9.86
C PRO A 175 -6.31 10.37 10.71
N GLY A 176 -5.68 9.41 10.05
CA GLY A 176 -4.49 8.72 10.56
C GLY A 176 -3.24 9.60 10.49
N HIS A 177 -2.15 9.10 11.05
CA HIS A 177 -0.82 9.71 10.93
C HIS A 177 0.33 8.69 10.88
N GLU A 178 0.02 7.40 11.09
CA GLU A 178 1.00 6.32 11.10
C GLU A 178 0.96 5.57 9.77
N VAL A 179 2.11 5.06 9.34
CA VAL A 179 2.23 4.26 8.12
C VAL A 179 2.92 2.95 8.50
N PRO A 180 2.26 2.05 9.25
CA PRO A 180 2.91 0.82 9.73
C PRO A 180 3.21 -0.14 8.57
N VAL A 181 4.38 -0.80 8.66
CA VAL A 181 4.77 -1.94 7.82
C VAL A 181 5.14 -3.10 8.74
N ALA A 182 4.71 -4.31 8.40
CA ALA A 182 5.01 -5.50 9.19
C ALA A 182 5.21 -6.73 8.30
N ASP A 183 5.85 -7.75 8.86
CA ASP A 183 5.99 -9.05 8.22
C ASP A 183 4.67 -9.84 8.32
N CYS A 184 4.14 -10.27 7.17
CA CYS A 184 2.99 -11.15 7.05
C CYS A 184 3.34 -12.28 6.07
N ASP A 185 3.31 -13.53 6.52
CA ASP A 185 3.63 -14.70 5.69
C ASP A 185 4.98 -14.59 4.92
N GLY A 186 5.99 -13.98 5.55
CA GLY A 186 7.32 -13.80 4.98
C GLY A 186 7.44 -12.63 3.99
N VAL A 187 6.43 -11.75 3.92
CA VAL A 187 6.43 -10.54 3.07
C VAL A 187 6.29 -9.30 3.94
N ARG A 188 7.08 -8.27 3.65
CA ARG A 188 6.93 -6.94 4.27
C ARG A 188 5.73 -6.23 3.64
N VAL A 189 4.61 -6.18 4.36
CA VAL A 189 3.35 -5.63 3.86
C VAL A 189 3.01 -4.30 4.50
N GLY A 190 2.36 -3.43 3.72
CA GLY A 190 1.79 -2.16 4.17
C GLY A 190 0.45 -1.89 3.50
N ALA A 191 -0.19 -0.80 3.88
CA ALA A 191 -1.43 -0.35 3.27
C ALA A 191 -1.46 1.17 3.08
N THR A 192 -2.24 1.61 2.12
CA THR A 192 -2.58 3.01 1.85
C THR A 192 -3.98 3.06 1.24
N VAL A 193 -4.72 4.15 1.35
CA VAL A 193 -6.14 4.16 0.98
C VAL A 193 -6.45 5.30 0.01
N CYS A 194 -6.96 4.93 -1.17
CA CYS A 194 -7.63 5.84 -2.09
C CYS A 194 -6.88 7.16 -2.31
N PHE A 195 -7.38 8.25 -1.73
CA PHE A 195 -6.87 9.59 -1.86
C PHE A 195 -5.43 9.79 -1.36
N ASP A 196 -4.95 8.92 -0.46
CA ASP A 196 -3.55 8.88 -0.02
C ASP A 196 -2.56 8.80 -1.19
N LEU A 197 -2.97 8.21 -2.33
CA LEU A 197 -2.14 8.07 -3.54
C LEU A 197 -1.66 9.41 -4.11
N ASN A 198 -2.28 10.53 -3.71
CA ASN A 198 -1.89 11.88 -4.14
C ASN A 198 -0.80 12.50 -3.24
N PHE A 199 -0.36 11.80 -2.19
CA PHE A 199 0.54 12.32 -1.17
C PHE A 199 1.75 11.40 -0.96
N ASP A 200 2.84 11.76 -1.62
CA ASP A 200 4.10 10.99 -1.63
C ASP A 200 4.67 10.70 -0.24
N HIS A 201 4.31 11.47 0.79
CA HIS A 201 4.72 11.21 2.17
C HIS A 201 4.42 9.78 2.61
N VAL A 202 3.24 9.23 2.27
CA VAL A 202 2.88 7.85 2.62
C VAL A 202 3.80 6.86 1.90
N ALA A 203 4.01 7.07 0.61
CA ALA A 203 4.84 6.20 -0.23
C ALA A 203 6.30 6.18 0.21
N VAL A 204 6.86 7.36 0.54
CA VAL A 204 8.22 7.51 1.07
C VAL A 204 8.38 6.78 2.41
N GLU A 205 7.36 6.81 3.28
CA GLU A 205 7.43 6.11 4.56
C GLU A 205 7.34 4.58 4.39
N LEU A 206 6.50 4.09 3.48
CA LEU A 206 6.43 2.68 3.08
C LEU A 206 7.77 2.20 2.50
N GLU A 207 8.35 2.99 1.60
CA GLU A 207 9.66 2.76 1.01
C GLU A 207 10.73 2.68 2.11
N ARG A 208 10.79 3.68 3.00
CA ARG A 208 11.77 3.77 4.09
C ARG A 208 11.75 2.53 5.00
N GLN A 209 10.57 1.96 5.22
CA GLN A 209 10.39 0.73 6.01
C GLN A 209 10.60 -0.57 5.23
N LYS A 210 11.00 -0.47 3.95
CA LYS A 210 11.25 -1.59 3.02
C LYS A 210 10.00 -2.47 2.82
N ALA A 211 8.84 -1.86 2.65
CA ALA A 211 7.66 -2.59 2.24
C ALA A 211 7.83 -3.15 0.82
N GLN A 212 7.32 -4.36 0.59
CA GLN A 212 7.40 -5.09 -0.67
C GLN A 212 6.04 -5.17 -1.37
N LEU A 213 4.96 -5.29 -0.59
CA LEU A 213 3.59 -5.41 -1.08
C LEU A 213 2.68 -4.43 -0.35
N ILE A 214 2.06 -3.53 -1.10
CA ILE A 214 1.17 -2.49 -0.59
C ILE A 214 -0.26 -2.81 -1.03
N PHE A 215 -1.15 -2.94 -0.05
CA PHE A 215 -2.57 -3.04 -0.31
C PHE A 215 -3.17 -1.64 -0.45
N TRP A 216 -3.83 -1.39 -1.58
CA TRP A 216 -4.49 -0.13 -1.86
C TRP A 216 -5.99 -0.32 -2.11
N PRO A 217 -6.79 -0.40 -1.04
CA PRO A 217 -8.24 -0.34 -1.17
C PRO A 217 -8.67 1.05 -1.59
N SER A 218 -9.66 1.11 -2.47
CA SER A 218 -10.06 2.39 -3.03
C SER A 218 -11.52 2.45 -3.46
N MET A 219 -12.06 3.66 -3.51
CA MET A 219 -13.24 4.10 -4.27
C MET A 219 -12.87 5.06 -5.41
N TYR A 220 -11.60 5.07 -5.81
CA TYR A 220 -10.96 5.90 -6.83
C TYR A 220 -10.09 5.01 -7.75
N TRP A 221 -10.01 5.33 -9.05
CA TRP A 221 -9.26 4.51 -10.02
C TRP A 221 -7.75 4.46 -9.81
N GLY A 222 -7.13 5.53 -9.32
CA GLY A 222 -5.66 5.63 -9.18
C GLY A 222 -4.92 5.80 -10.52
N GLY A 223 -5.28 5.04 -11.54
CA GLY A 223 -4.72 5.14 -12.90
C GLY A 223 -3.20 5.06 -12.91
N ALA A 224 -2.55 5.94 -13.67
CA ALA A 224 -1.09 5.97 -13.82
C ALA A 224 -0.34 6.28 -12.49
N LEU A 225 -1.00 6.84 -11.48
CA LEU A 225 -0.35 7.07 -10.19
C LEU A 225 0.02 5.77 -9.48
N LEU A 226 -0.74 4.68 -9.69
CA LEU A 226 -0.40 3.36 -9.16
C LEU A 226 0.92 2.86 -9.74
N GLN A 227 1.10 3.00 -11.04
CA GLN A 227 2.35 2.66 -11.74
C GLN A 227 3.48 3.57 -11.28
N HIS A 228 3.22 4.88 -11.20
CA HIS A 228 4.19 5.84 -10.70
C HIS A 228 4.71 5.47 -9.31
N TRP A 229 3.83 5.15 -8.36
CA TRP A 229 4.25 4.75 -7.01
C TRP A 229 5.05 3.45 -7.03
N ALA A 230 4.57 2.43 -7.76
CA ALA A 230 5.26 1.15 -7.84
C ALA A 230 6.69 1.30 -8.40
N MET A 231 6.84 2.06 -9.50
CA MET A 231 8.13 2.36 -10.14
C MET A 231 9.03 3.23 -9.27
N ARG A 232 8.47 4.28 -8.67
CA ARG A 232 9.25 5.29 -7.96
C ARG A 232 9.79 4.78 -6.63
N TYR A 233 9.01 3.96 -5.94
CA TYR A 233 9.28 3.55 -4.56
C TYR A 233 9.62 2.06 -4.42
N GLY A 234 9.54 1.28 -5.50
CA GLY A 234 10.06 -0.08 -5.55
C GLY A 234 9.24 -1.11 -4.77
N PHE A 235 7.91 -1.04 -4.84
CA PHE A 235 7.00 -2.01 -4.23
C PHE A 235 5.87 -2.39 -5.18
N VAL A 236 5.19 -3.49 -4.88
CA VAL A 236 4.00 -3.94 -5.61
C VAL A 236 2.75 -3.27 -5.06
N MET A 237 1.86 -2.82 -5.93
CA MET A 237 0.56 -2.29 -5.56
C MET A 237 -0.55 -3.31 -5.86
N ALA A 238 -1.26 -3.75 -4.82
CA ALA A 238 -2.49 -4.53 -4.94
C ALA A 238 -3.71 -3.62 -4.75
N ALA A 239 -4.25 -3.11 -5.86
CA ALA A 239 -5.33 -2.14 -5.89
C ALA A 239 -6.70 -2.82 -5.97
N ALA A 240 -7.51 -2.67 -4.94
CA ALA A 240 -8.87 -3.22 -4.88
C ALA A 240 -9.90 -2.08 -5.01
N TYR A 241 -10.64 -2.09 -6.13
CA TYR A 241 -11.68 -1.11 -6.40
C TYR A 241 -12.90 -1.77 -7.04
N GLY A 242 -14.09 -1.28 -6.69
CA GLY A 242 -15.37 -1.83 -7.12
C GLY A 242 -15.54 -1.93 -8.65
N ALA A 243 -14.98 -1.02 -9.44
CA ALA A 243 -15.11 -1.08 -10.90
C ALA A 243 -14.04 -1.97 -11.56
N GLU A 244 -12.77 -1.77 -11.20
CA GLU A 244 -11.64 -2.48 -11.78
C GLU A 244 -10.50 -2.57 -10.77
N SER A 245 -10.13 -3.79 -10.40
CA SER A 245 -9.00 -4.06 -9.52
C SER A 245 -7.77 -4.41 -10.36
N CYS A 246 -6.58 -4.19 -9.80
CA CYS A 246 -5.35 -4.53 -10.48
C CYS A 246 -4.20 -4.84 -9.51
N ILE A 247 -3.18 -5.50 -10.06
CA ILE A 247 -1.90 -5.76 -9.39
C ILE A 247 -0.83 -5.14 -10.28
N VAL A 248 -0.11 -4.14 -9.76
CA VAL A 248 0.92 -3.39 -10.48
C VAL A 248 2.27 -3.74 -9.90
N ASP A 249 3.15 -4.24 -10.76
CA ASP A 249 4.50 -4.62 -10.40
C ASP A 249 5.40 -3.39 -10.16
N MET A 250 6.53 -3.57 -9.48
CA MET A 250 7.50 -2.51 -9.17
C MET A 250 8.19 -1.90 -10.38
N ASN A 251 8.11 -2.53 -11.57
CA ASN A 251 8.51 -1.88 -12.84
C ASN A 251 7.35 -1.14 -13.53
N GLY A 252 6.17 -1.07 -12.91
CA GLY A 252 4.99 -0.39 -13.45
C GLY A 252 4.11 -1.24 -14.36
N ARG A 253 4.45 -2.53 -14.60
CA ARG A 253 3.64 -3.45 -15.41
C ARG A 253 2.40 -3.91 -14.63
N TYR A 254 1.24 -3.94 -15.28
CA TYR A 254 0.07 -4.65 -14.73
C TYR A 254 0.28 -6.16 -14.85
N LEU A 255 0.36 -6.85 -13.70
CA LEU A 255 0.39 -8.33 -13.66
C LEU A 255 -1.01 -8.91 -13.85
N ALA A 256 -2.02 -8.21 -13.33
CA ALA A 256 -3.43 -8.54 -13.53
C ALA A 256 -4.26 -7.26 -13.46
N LYS A 257 -5.33 -7.20 -14.26
CA LYS A 257 -6.25 -6.07 -14.28
C LYS A 257 -7.62 -6.52 -14.76
N ILE A 258 -8.61 -6.52 -13.87
CA ILE A 258 -9.97 -7.01 -14.13
C ILE A 258 -10.91 -6.55 -13.01
N GLY A 259 -12.17 -6.33 -13.33
CA GLY A 259 -13.21 -6.08 -12.35
C GLY A 259 -14.60 -6.01 -12.98
N ASN A 260 -15.58 -5.46 -12.25
CA ASN A 260 -16.97 -5.40 -12.69
C ASN A 260 -17.18 -4.60 -14.00
N ASP A 261 -16.25 -3.72 -14.36
CA ASP A 261 -16.32 -2.97 -15.62
C ASP A 261 -15.72 -3.71 -16.82
N THR A 262 -15.03 -4.82 -16.59
CA THR A 262 -14.52 -5.68 -17.66
C THR A 262 -15.66 -6.41 -18.36
N LEU A 263 -15.72 -6.34 -19.70
CA LEU A 263 -16.79 -6.95 -20.50
C LEU A 263 -17.01 -8.44 -20.19
N LYS A 264 -15.94 -9.22 -20.04
CA LYS A 264 -16.02 -10.66 -19.75
C LYS A 264 -16.53 -10.97 -18.34
N VAL A 265 -16.36 -10.06 -17.39
CA VAL A 265 -16.96 -10.17 -16.07
C VAL A 265 -18.45 -9.86 -16.13
N ARG A 266 -18.86 -8.80 -16.84
CA ARG A 266 -20.28 -8.46 -17.06
C ARG A 266 -21.05 -9.55 -17.80
N GLN A 267 -20.37 -10.30 -18.67
CA GLN A 267 -20.91 -11.46 -19.38
C GLN A 267 -20.91 -12.75 -18.54
N GLY A 268 -20.35 -12.74 -17.32
CA GLY A 268 -20.29 -13.90 -16.44
C GLY A 268 -19.23 -14.95 -16.81
N TYR A 269 -18.31 -14.64 -17.73
CA TYR A 269 -17.27 -15.57 -18.17
C TYR A 269 -16.02 -15.55 -17.28
N LEU A 270 -15.76 -14.42 -16.62
CA LEU A 270 -14.61 -14.25 -15.73
C LEU A 270 -15.05 -13.69 -14.38
N PRO A 271 -14.30 -13.98 -13.31
CA PRO A 271 -14.59 -13.46 -11.99
C PRO A 271 -14.19 -11.97 -11.85
N PRO A 272 -14.80 -11.22 -10.92
CA PRO A 272 -14.50 -9.81 -10.67
C PRO A 272 -13.31 -9.62 -9.71
N TRP A 273 -12.20 -10.32 -9.91
CA TRP A 273 -10.98 -10.09 -9.11
C TRP A 273 -9.71 -10.29 -9.93
N ALA A 274 -8.75 -9.38 -9.74
CA ALA A 274 -7.41 -9.50 -10.30
C ALA A 274 -6.59 -10.44 -9.43
N ILE A 275 -5.83 -11.34 -10.05
CA ILE A 275 -4.98 -12.29 -9.34
C ILE A 275 -3.66 -12.50 -10.07
N ALA A 276 -2.55 -12.51 -9.33
CA ALA A 276 -1.22 -12.73 -9.87
C ALA A 276 -0.29 -13.39 -8.84
N ASP A 277 0.70 -14.12 -9.35
CA ASP A 277 1.85 -14.56 -8.57
C ASP A 277 2.93 -13.48 -8.60
N ILE A 278 3.51 -13.19 -7.44
CA ILE A 278 4.47 -12.12 -7.24
C ILE A 278 5.74 -12.73 -6.68
N ASN A 279 6.87 -12.56 -7.36
CA ASN A 279 8.17 -12.90 -6.78
C ASN A 279 8.50 -11.86 -5.69
N VAL A 280 8.67 -12.26 -4.44
CA VAL A 280 9.02 -11.35 -3.32
C VAL A 280 10.52 -11.34 -3.02
N ASN A 281 11.28 -12.23 -3.65
CA ASN A 281 12.73 -12.29 -3.56
C ASN A 281 13.38 -11.48 -4.70
N ARG A 282 13.15 -10.17 -4.67
CA ARG A 282 13.55 -9.25 -5.74
C ARG A 282 13.72 -7.81 -5.26
N GLU A 283 14.45 -7.01 -6.03
CA GLU A 283 14.73 -5.60 -5.72
C GLU A 283 15.07 -4.81 -7.02
N LEU A 284 14.84 -3.49 -7.00
CA LEU A 284 15.22 -2.58 -8.08
C LEU A 284 16.64 -2.05 -7.88
N PHE A 285 17.41 -2.05 -8.97
CA PHE A 285 18.78 -1.58 -9.02
C PHE A 285 18.94 -0.52 -10.11
N HIS A 286 19.75 0.51 -9.87
CA HIS A 286 20.07 1.51 -10.89
C HIS A 286 20.95 0.86 -11.99
N LEU A 287 20.86 1.29 -13.26
CA LEU A 287 21.69 0.70 -14.32
C LEU A 287 23.15 1.13 -14.24
N ASP A 288 23.42 2.38 -13.90
CA ASP A 288 24.79 2.84 -13.66
C ASP A 288 25.47 1.98 -12.60
N ASP A 289 26.76 1.77 -12.80
CA ASP A 289 27.64 0.95 -11.97
C ASP A 289 27.31 -0.56 -11.95
N ASN A 290 26.05 -0.97 -12.08
CA ASN A 290 25.60 -2.35 -11.90
C ASN A 290 25.58 -3.18 -13.19
N GLN A 291 25.20 -2.59 -14.33
CA GLN A 291 24.96 -3.33 -15.58
C GLN A 291 26.18 -4.13 -16.10
N LYS A 292 27.39 -3.72 -15.72
CA LYS A 292 28.64 -4.43 -16.03
C LYS A 292 28.69 -5.86 -15.47
N HIS A 293 27.85 -6.18 -14.48
CA HIS A 293 27.79 -7.49 -13.83
C HIS A 293 26.81 -8.48 -14.47
N PHE A 294 26.00 -8.05 -15.46
CA PHE A 294 24.94 -8.90 -16.03
C PHE A 294 25.47 -10.22 -16.61
N VAL A 295 26.57 -10.18 -17.36
CA VAL A 295 27.17 -11.39 -17.96
C VAL A 295 27.59 -12.37 -16.87
N ALA A 296 28.35 -11.91 -15.87
CA ALA A 296 28.85 -12.75 -14.79
C ALA A 296 27.71 -13.33 -13.92
N MET A 297 26.67 -12.54 -13.62
CA MET A 297 25.50 -13.03 -12.91
C MET A 297 24.75 -14.11 -13.70
N ARG A 298 24.59 -13.91 -15.02
CA ARG A 298 23.95 -14.91 -15.89
C ARG A 298 24.78 -16.18 -16.07
N GLU A 299 26.10 -16.06 -16.16
CA GLU A 299 27.00 -17.22 -16.23
C GLU A 299 26.96 -18.04 -14.94
N LYS A 300 26.87 -17.38 -13.78
CA LYS A 300 26.84 -18.05 -12.48
C LYS A 300 25.48 -18.66 -12.13
N TYR A 301 24.39 -17.89 -12.29
CA TYR A 301 23.07 -18.27 -11.79
C TYR A 301 22.10 -18.73 -12.89
N GLY A 302 22.37 -18.40 -14.15
CA GLY A 302 21.60 -18.87 -15.29
C GLY A 302 20.09 -18.65 -15.13
N PRO A 303 19.27 -19.71 -15.23
CA PRO A 303 17.81 -19.61 -15.19
C PRO A 303 17.23 -19.33 -13.79
N ASP A 304 18.03 -19.41 -12.72
CA ASP A 304 17.58 -19.13 -11.35
C ASP A 304 17.38 -17.64 -11.08
N LEU A 305 17.88 -16.78 -11.98
CA LEU A 305 17.90 -15.33 -11.85
C LEU A 305 17.13 -14.68 -13.01
N ASP A 306 16.18 -13.82 -12.66
CA ASP A 306 15.51 -12.92 -13.58
C ASP A 306 16.16 -11.54 -13.54
N ILE A 307 16.49 -11.02 -14.72
CA ILE A 307 16.99 -9.66 -14.93
C ILE A 307 16.06 -9.02 -15.96
N GLU A 308 15.14 -8.16 -15.50
CA GLU A 308 14.25 -7.37 -16.37
C GLU A 308 14.79 -5.95 -16.45
N VAL A 309 15.23 -5.53 -17.64
CA VAL A 309 15.87 -4.22 -17.85
C VAL A 309 14.84 -3.22 -18.36
N GLU A 310 14.72 -2.08 -17.67
CA GLU A 310 13.89 -0.95 -18.07
C GLU A 310 14.82 0.22 -18.44
N GLU A 311 15.43 0.12 -19.63
CA GLU A 311 16.43 1.10 -20.11
C GLU A 311 15.91 2.55 -20.13
N PRO A 312 14.67 2.84 -20.57
CA PRO A 312 14.17 4.23 -20.58
C PRO A 312 14.11 4.86 -19.19
N GLU A 313 13.84 4.06 -18.16
CA GLU A 313 13.75 4.51 -16.77
C GLU A 313 15.09 4.45 -16.03
N GLY A 314 16.12 3.82 -16.60
CA GLY A 314 17.47 3.80 -16.03
C GLY A 314 17.68 2.77 -14.91
N TYR A 315 16.81 1.76 -14.79
CA TYR A 315 16.92 0.72 -13.75
C TYR A 315 16.69 -0.69 -14.31
N PHE A 316 16.97 -1.70 -13.48
CA PHE A 316 16.60 -3.09 -13.74
C PHE A 316 16.04 -3.73 -12.48
N LEU A 317 15.13 -4.68 -12.69
CA LEU A 317 14.63 -5.58 -11.66
C LEU A 317 15.50 -6.83 -11.62
N LEU A 318 16.02 -7.16 -10.44
CA LEU A 318 16.70 -8.42 -10.18
C LEU A 318 15.82 -9.29 -9.29
N ALA A 319 15.52 -10.51 -9.70
CA ALA A 319 14.71 -11.42 -8.92
C ALA A 319 15.31 -12.82 -8.90
N SER A 320 15.39 -13.43 -7.71
CA SER A 320 15.81 -14.82 -7.56
C SER A 320 14.59 -15.73 -7.51
N ARG A 321 14.63 -16.83 -8.25
CA ARG A 321 13.60 -17.88 -8.24
C ARG A 321 13.84 -18.91 -7.14
N ARG A 322 14.93 -18.77 -6.39
CA ARG A 322 15.40 -19.74 -5.41
C ARG A 322 15.11 -19.28 -3.97
N PRO A 323 14.37 -20.08 -3.18
CA PRO A 323 14.12 -19.80 -1.76
C PRO A 323 15.39 -19.65 -0.92
N ASP A 324 16.45 -20.35 -1.30
CA ASP A 324 17.72 -20.42 -0.57
C ASP A 324 18.77 -19.40 -1.06
N LEU A 325 18.45 -18.62 -2.09
CA LEU A 325 19.33 -17.59 -2.64
C LEU A 325 18.59 -16.26 -2.70
N THR A 326 18.88 -15.36 -1.77
CA THR A 326 18.19 -14.06 -1.72
C THR A 326 18.82 -13.03 -2.66
N VAL A 327 18.01 -12.07 -3.12
CA VAL A 327 18.50 -10.96 -3.95
C VAL A 327 19.58 -10.14 -3.23
N GLU A 328 19.51 -10.01 -1.90
CA GLU A 328 20.53 -9.33 -1.10
C GLU A 328 21.85 -10.11 -1.10
N THR A 329 21.79 -11.44 -1.12
CA THR A 329 22.99 -12.29 -1.21
C THR A 329 23.69 -12.09 -2.55
N ILE A 330 22.92 -12.06 -3.65
CA ILE A 330 23.43 -11.77 -4.99
C ILE A 330 23.99 -10.35 -5.06
N ALA A 331 23.26 -9.36 -4.53
CA ALA A 331 23.69 -7.98 -4.51
C ALA A 331 25.01 -7.79 -3.73
N ALA A 332 25.15 -8.45 -2.58
CA ALA A 332 26.38 -8.40 -1.79
C ALA A 332 27.57 -9.01 -2.54
N GLU A 333 27.36 -10.14 -3.23
CA GLU A 333 28.41 -10.82 -4.00
C GLU A 333 28.93 -9.97 -5.17
N PHE A 334 28.01 -9.36 -5.92
CA PHE A 334 28.36 -8.57 -7.11
C PHE A 334 28.56 -7.09 -6.78
N HIS A 335 28.51 -6.72 -5.50
CA HIS A 335 28.59 -5.33 -5.01
C HIS A 335 27.58 -4.40 -5.71
N LEU A 336 26.36 -4.89 -5.91
CA LEU A 336 25.29 -4.14 -6.55
C LEU A 336 24.75 -3.06 -5.60
N GLU A 337 24.43 -1.90 -6.16
CA GLU A 337 23.78 -0.81 -5.45
C GLU A 337 22.31 -0.71 -5.85
N THR A 338 21.41 -0.74 -4.87
CA THR A 338 19.97 -0.61 -5.14
C THR A 338 19.64 0.75 -5.74
N LEU A 339 18.51 0.87 -6.45
CA LEU A 339 18.05 2.14 -7.00
C LEU A 339 17.94 3.22 -5.90
N ARG A 340 17.43 2.83 -4.72
CA ARG A 340 17.28 3.72 -3.57
C ARG A 340 18.63 4.22 -3.06
N ASP A 341 19.59 3.32 -2.88
CA ASP A 341 20.91 3.66 -2.34
C ASP A 341 21.68 4.58 -3.30
N TYR A 342 21.60 4.30 -4.61
CA TYR A 342 22.18 5.15 -5.66
C TYR A 342 21.61 6.58 -5.60
N LEU A 343 20.28 6.72 -5.52
CA LEU A 343 19.64 8.04 -5.44
C LEU A 343 19.98 8.77 -4.15
N ALA A 344 20.03 8.07 -3.01
CA ALA A 344 20.45 8.65 -1.74
C ALA A 344 21.91 9.13 -1.78
N ARG A 345 22.81 8.34 -2.38
CA ARG A 345 24.20 8.71 -2.61
C ARG A 345 24.32 9.95 -3.51
N SER A 346 23.53 10.03 -4.58
CA SER A 346 23.47 11.20 -5.46
C SER A 346 23.08 12.48 -4.71
N VAL A 347 22.01 12.43 -3.90
CA VAL A 347 21.59 13.57 -3.06
C VAL A 347 22.66 13.97 -2.04
N LYS A 348 23.29 12.99 -1.39
CA LYS A 348 24.38 13.24 -0.44
C LYS A 348 25.54 13.98 -1.10
N LEU A 349 26.03 13.47 -2.23
CA LEU A 349 27.15 14.09 -2.97
C LEU A 349 26.80 15.50 -3.45
N ARG A 350 25.57 15.72 -3.96
CA ARG A 350 25.07 17.06 -4.31
C ARG A 350 25.16 18.02 -3.13
N ASN A 351 24.65 17.62 -1.96
CA ASN A 351 24.61 18.48 -0.78
C ASN A 351 26.01 18.79 -0.23
N GLU A 352 26.95 17.84 -0.33
CA GLU A 352 28.36 18.09 0.01
C GLU A 352 29.02 19.12 -0.92
N ARG A 353 28.64 19.15 -2.21
CA ARG A 353 29.15 20.12 -3.19
C ARG A 353 28.57 21.51 -3.01
N LEU A 354 27.30 21.63 -2.60
CA LEU A 354 26.66 22.92 -2.35
C LEU A 354 27.10 23.61 -1.05
N LYS A 355 27.73 22.87 -0.14
CA LYS A 355 28.33 23.42 1.08
C LYS A 355 29.71 24.04 0.86
N ARG A 356 30.30 23.85 -0.32
CA ARG A 356 31.56 24.47 -0.75
C ARG A 356 31.25 25.75 -1.51
#